data_AF-A0A817GFN6-F1
#
_entry.id   AF-A0A817GFN6-F1
#
_cell.length_a   1.000
_cell.length_b   1.000
_cell.length_c   1.000
_cell.angle_alpha   90.00
_cell.angle_beta   90.00
_cell.angle_gamma   90.00
#
_symmetry.space_group_name_H-M   'P 1'
#
loop_
_entity.id
_entity.type
_entity.pdbx_description
1 polymer ?
#
loop_
_entity_poly.entity_id
_entity_poly.type
_entity_poly.pdbx_seq_one_letter_code
_entity_poly.pdbx_strand_id
1 'polypeptide(L)'
;MIEMKRYSKMASIVMENITFNKLPQSRTLHYHTILSVAPFPYMPDLWNSNNNHLLQFIQNEFNAAHPGIYLILRPMNTQEDFYNLTFLEDFLTANDSGYDIVEIDTVVLGDLVAAGLITPQTYPILPDQIPSDWHPAAGAAVQINQAVYAFPHLMCAYFLFTHGNPADKREFLSLEELERYLNNSYYVYNIPNLTYGPHRLVGNLNSSWDISAIWIDSQRDIFHSTF
;
A
#
# COMPACT_ATOMS: atom_id res chain seq x y z
N MET A 1 -34.09 -19.59 -9.79
CA MET A 1 -33.16 -20.62 -10.29
C MET A 1 -32.20 -19.90 -11.22
N ILE A 2 -31.08 -19.39 -10.68
CA ILE A 2 -30.06 -18.66 -11.44
C ILE A 2 -28.86 -19.60 -11.50
N GLU A 3 -28.53 -20.04 -12.71
CA GLU A 3 -27.41 -20.94 -12.96
C GLU A 3 -26.11 -20.12 -12.96
N MET A 4 -25.36 -20.16 -11.85
CA MET A 4 -24.01 -19.62 -11.82
C MET A 4 -23.07 -20.57 -12.55
N LYS A 5 -22.61 -20.15 -13.74
CA LYS A 5 -21.58 -20.85 -14.51
C LYS A 5 -20.31 -20.96 -13.66
N ARG A 6 -19.90 -22.21 -13.41
CA ARG A 6 -18.62 -22.56 -12.80
C ARG A 6 -17.46 -22.08 -13.69
N TYR A 7 -16.70 -21.09 -13.24
CA TYR A 7 -15.38 -20.79 -13.80
C TYR A 7 -14.35 -21.73 -13.15
N SER A 8 -14.34 -22.98 -13.59
CA SER A 8 -13.30 -23.96 -13.27
C SER A 8 -12.49 -24.24 -14.52
N LYS A 9 -11.47 -23.40 -14.73
CA LYS A 9 -10.24 -23.66 -15.50
C LYS A 9 -9.40 -22.39 -15.44
N MET A 10 -8.60 -22.23 -14.39
CA MET A 10 -7.46 -21.33 -14.49
C MET A 10 -6.50 -21.94 -15.51
N ALA A 11 -6.36 -21.27 -16.65
CA ALA A 11 -5.31 -21.56 -17.59
C ALA A 11 -3.97 -21.45 -16.86
N SER A 12 -3.01 -22.30 -17.21
CA SER A 12 -1.64 -22.20 -16.74
C SER A 12 -1.16 -20.76 -16.96
N ILE A 13 -0.99 -20.00 -15.87
CA ILE A 13 -0.43 -18.66 -15.93
C ILE A 13 1.02 -18.84 -16.31
N VAL A 14 1.32 -18.63 -17.58
CA VAL A 14 2.69 -18.38 -18.02
C VAL A 14 3.08 -17.09 -17.31
N MET A 15 3.99 -17.18 -16.32
CA MET A 15 4.66 -16.02 -15.77
C MET A 15 5.55 -15.43 -16.86
N GLU A 16 4.95 -14.71 -17.80
CA GLU A 16 5.72 -13.75 -18.59
C GLU A 16 6.16 -12.66 -17.61
N ASN A 17 7.47 -12.43 -17.53
CA ASN A 17 8.01 -11.27 -16.85
C ASN A 17 7.51 -10.03 -17.59
N ILE A 18 6.36 -9.50 -17.19
CA ILE A 18 5.83 -8.24 -17.70
C ILE A 18 6.80 -7.15 -17.22
N THR A 19 7.66 -6.68 -18.12
CA THR A 19 8.50 -5.51 -17.83
C THR A 19 7.64 -4.25 -17.92
N PHE A 20 7.24 -3.72 -16.77
CA PHE A 20 6.50 -2.46 -16.66
C PHE A 20 7.34 -1.22 -17.05
N ASN A 21 8.66 -1.40 -17.18
CA ASN A 21 9.64 -0.33 -17.39
C ASN A 21 9.94 -0.05 -18.88
N LYS A 22 9.18 -0.62 -19.82
CA LYS A 22 9.46 -0.48 -21.26
C LYS A 22 8.19 -0.26 -22.07
N LEU A 23 8.33 0.50 -23.15
CA LEU A 23 7.28 0.65 -24.15
C LEU A 23 6.99 -0.70 -24.85
N PRO A 24 5.74 -0.97 -25.24
CA PRO A 24 5.42 -2.15 -26.03
C PRO A 24 6.17 -2.11 -27.37
N GLN A 25 6.89 -3.18 -27.72
CA GLN A 25 7.72 -3.21 -28.93
C GLN A 25 6.93 -3.31 -30.25
N SER A 26 5.63 -3.64 -30.21
CA SER A 26 4.84 -3.90 -31.41
C SER A 26 3.41 -3.35 -31.32
N ARG A 27 3.26 -2.03 -31.34
CA ARG A 27 2.02 -1.34 -31.74
C ARG A 27 2.44 0.04 -32.20
N THR A 28 1.84 0.53 -33.29
CA THR A 28 1.90 1.95 -33.66
C THR A 28 1.42 2.73 -32.43
N LEU A 29 2.35 3.32 -31.67
CA LEU A 29 2.03 4.00 -30.43
C LEU A 29 1.29 5.29 -30.81
N HIS A 30 -0.02 5.32 -30.57
CA HIS A 30 -0.84 6.54 -30.69
C HIS A 30 -0.79 7.40 -29.42
N TYR A 31 0.14 7.10 -28.51
CA TYR A 31 0.35 7.86 -27.28
C TYR A 31 1.20 9.09 -27.60
N HIS A 32 0.75 10.24 -27.13
CA HIS A 32 1.44 11.51 -27.31
C HIS A 32 2.28 11.89 -26.07
N THR A 33 2.03 11.20 -24.96
CA THR A 33 2.69 11.44 -23.66
C THR A 33 2.98 10.11 -22.99
N ILE A 34 4.16 10.03 -22.37
CA ILE A 34 4.54 8.94 -21.47
C ILE A 34 4.51 9.52 -20.06
N LEU A 35 3.91 8.79 -19.12
CA LEU A 35 3.86 9.17 -17.71
C LEU A 35 4.58 8.11 -16.89
N SER A 36 5.72 8.46 -16.29
CA SER A 36 6.55 7.59 -15.46
C SER A 36 6.19 7.78 -13.99
N VAL A 37 5.69 6.72 -13.34
CA VAL A 37 5.19 6.77 -11.96
C VAL A 37 5.88 5.74 -11.10
N ALA A 38 6.36 6.17 -9.93
CA ALA A 38 6.90 5.32 -8.88
C ALA A 38 5.86 5.10 -7.78
N PRO A 39 5.13 3.96 -7.78
CA PRO A 39 4.22 3.62 -6.69
C PRO A 39 4.98 3.28 -5.40
N PHE A 40 4.30 3.40 -4.26
CA PHE A 40 4.86 3.08 -2.95
C PHE A 40 5.34 1.61 -2.92
N PRO A 41 6.59 1.32 -2.51
CA PRO A 41 7.20 0.01 -2.74
C PRO A 41 6.72 -1.06 -1.76
N TYR A 42 6.17 -0.65 -0.61
CA TYR A 42 5.73 -1.56 0.45
C TYR A 42 4.24 -1.89 0.33
N MET A 43 3.76 -2.23 -0.87
CA MET A 43 2.38 -2.68 -1.04
C MET A 43 2.24 -4.19 -0.73
N PRO A 44 1.16 -4.63 -0.06
CA PRO A 44 0.92 -6.05 0.20
C PRO A 44 0.84 -6.87 -1.09
N ASP A 45 1.72 -7.86 -1.20
CA ASP A 45 1.77 -8.76 -2.34
C ASP A 45 1.25 -10.15 -1.97
N LEU A 46 -0.05 -10.35 -2.17
CA LEU A 46 -0.76 -11.57 -1.79
C LEU A 46 -0.27 -12.83 -2.51
N TRP A 47 0.48 -12.68 -3.61
CA TRP A 47 0.89 -13.79 -4.47
C TRP A 47 2.40 -13.94 -4.62
N ASN A 48 3.21 -13.21 -3.84
CA ASN A 48 4.67 -13.13 -4.03
C ASN A 48 5.03 -12.82 -5.51
N SER A 49 4.18 -12.02 -6.15
CA SER A 49 4.26 -11.58 -7.53
C SER A 49 5.00 -10.24 -7.69
N ASN A 50 5.65 -9.73 -6.65
CA ASN A 50 6.19 -8.39 -6.52
C ASN A 50 5.16 -7.30 -6.91
N ASN A 51 3.91 -7.44 -6.48
CA ASN A 51 2.79 -6.55 -6.80
C ASN A 51 2.40 -6.47 -8.29
N ASN A 52 2.91 -7.37 -9.15
CA ASN A 52 2.69 -7.30 -10.60
C ASN A 52 1.21 -7.24 -11.00
N HIS A 53 0.33 -7.95 -10.29
CA HIS A 53 -1.10 -7.94 -10.60
C HIS A 53 -1.76 -6.57 -10.34
N LEU A 54 -1.39 -5.92 -9.23
CA LEU A 54 -1.89 -4.58 -8.90
C LEU A 54 -1.38 -3.56 -9.91
N LEU A 55 -0.08 -3.62 -10.24
CA LEU A 55 0.54 -2.72 -11.21
C LEU A 55 -0.10 -2.90 -12.60
N GLN A 56 -0.33 -4.14 -13.03
CA GLN A 56 -0.99 -4.42 -14.29
C GLN A 56 -2.43 -3.91 -14.31
N PHE A 57 -3.17 -4.07 -13.21
CA PHE A 57 -4.52 -3.52 -13.07
C PHE A 57 -4.51 -1.99 -13.23
N ILE A 58 -3.68 -1.28 -12.46
CA ILE A 58 -3.56 0.19 -12.52
C ILE A 58 -3.20 0.64 -13.95
N GLN A 59 -2.20 0.01 -14.56
CA GLN A 59 -1.76 0.36 -15.92
C GLN A 59 -2.86 0.14 -16.95
N ASN A 60 -3.58 -0.98 -16.88
CA ASN A 60 -4.65 -1.29 -17.83
C ASN A 60 -5.82 -0.31 -17.70
N GLU A 61 -6.29 -0.07 -16.48
CA GLU A 61 -7.42 0.85 -16.22
C GLU A 61 -7.07 2.29 -16.61
N PHE A 62 -5.87 2.76 -16.24
CA PHE A 62 -5.42 4.11 -16.60
C PHE A 62 -5.30 4.27 -18.13
N ASN A 63 -4.62 3.34 -18.81
CA ASN A 63 -4.43 3.43 -20.25
C ASN A 63 -5.74 3.28 -21.03
N ALA A 64 -6.71 2.53 -20.50
CA ALA A 64 -8.05 2.45 -21.07
C ALA A 64 -8.83 3.77 -20.92
N ALA A 65 -8.71 4.44 -19.76
CA ALA A 65 -9.35 5.73 -19.50
C ALA A 65 -8.66 6.91 -20.22
N HIS A 66 -7.34 6.81 -20.47
CA HIS A 66 -6.51 7.88 -21.02
C HIS A 66 -5.72 7.40 -22.25
N PRO A 67 -6.37 7.12 -23.40
CA PRO A 67 -5.71 6.51 -24.56
C PRO A 67 -4.60 7.36 -25.21
N GLY A 68 -4.47 8.64 -24.86
CA GLY A 68 -3.39 9.53 -25.31
C GLY A 68 -2.12 9.49 -24.44
N ILE A 69 -2.20 8.88 -23.25
CA ILE A 69 -1.11 8.79 -22.27
C ILE A 69 -0.77 7.32 -22.07
N TYR A 70 0.52 6.99 -22.13
CA TYR A 70 0.99 5.67 -21.75
C TYR A 70 1.60 5.73 -20.35
N LEU A 71 0.94 5.10 -19.38
CA LEU A 71 1.44 4.97 -18.02
C LEU A 71 2.54 3.89 -17.96
N ILE A 72 3.71 4.29 -17.48
CA ILE A 72 4.82 3.42 -17.11
C ILE A 72 4.86 3.38 -15.59
N LEU A 73 4.61 2.21 -15.00
CA LEU A 73 4.79 1.98 -13.57
C LEU A 73 6.18 1.41 -13.33
N ARG A 74 6.96 2.09 -12.51
CA ARG A 74 8.33 1.73 -12.16
C ARG A 74 8.42 1.67 -10.64
N PRO A 75 8.02 0.55 -10.01
CA PRO A 75 8.10 0.42 -8.57
C PRO A 75 9.55 0.59 -8.11
N MET A 76 9.73 1.35 -7.04
CA MET A 76 11.03 1.51 -6.39
C MET A 76 11.47 0.17 -5.84
N ASN A 77 12.74 -0.18 -6.03
CA ASN A 77 13.27 -1.42 -5.50
C ASN A 77 13.64 -1.25 -4.02
N THR A 78 13.64 -2.32 -3.23
CA THR A 78 13.92 -2.23 -1.77
C THR A 78 15.38 -1.87 -1.43
N GLN A 79 16.27 -1.82 -2.41
CA GLN A 79 17.66 -1.35 -2.26
C GLN A 79 17.78 0.15 -2.51
N GLU A 80 16.81 0.76 -3.18
CA GLU A 80 16.62 2.20 -3.26
C GLU A 80 16.00 2.64 -1.93
N ASP A 81 16.80 3.24 -1.06
CA ASP A 81 16.32 3.73 0.23
C ASP A 81 15.36 4.90 0.01
N PHE A 82 14.08 4.57 -0.10
CA PHE A 82 12.97 5.49 -0.33
C PHE A 82 12.86 6.60 0.75
N TYR A 83 13.43 6.38 1.93
CA TYR A 83 13.44 7.38 3.00
C TYR A 83 14.70 8.26 2.98
N ASN A 84 15.61 8.03 2.04
CA ASN A 84 16.81 8.83 1.84
C ASN A 84 16.54 9.98 0.85
N LEU A 85 16.68 11.21 1.34
CA LEU A 85 16.43 12.42 0.56
C LEU A 85 17.28 12.51 -0.72
N THR A 86 18.52 12.01 -0.72
CA THR A 86 19.38 12.03 -1.91
C THR A 86 18.84 11.13 -3.02
N PHE A 87 18.32 9.94 -2.69
CA PHE A 87 17.68 9.09 -3.70
C PHE A 87 16.37 9.70 -4.20
N LEU A 88 15.58 10.33 -3.32
CA LEU A 88 14.36 11.03 -3.72
C LEU A 88 14.66 12.25 -4.63
N GLU A 89 15.75 12.97 -4.38
CA GLU A 89 16.22 14.05 -5.26
C GLU A 89 16.56 13.52 -6.65
N ASP A 90 17.36 12.45 -6.73
CA ASP A 90 17.70 11.81 -8.00
C ASP A 90 16.44 11.35 -8.76
N PHE A 91 15.46 10.82 -8.05
CA PHE A 91 14.17 10.40 -8.59
C PHE A 91 13.36 11.54 -9.20
N LEU A 92 13.36 12.72 -8.58
CA LEU A 92 12.56 13.86 -9.01
C LEU A 92 13.28 14.77 -10.01
N THR A 93 14.61 14.71 -10.09
CA THR A 93 15.41 15.65 -10.90
C THR A 93 16.12 14.99 -12.08
N ALA A 94 16.23 13.66 -12.14
CA ALA A 94 16.90 12.99 -13.24
C ALA A 94 16.14 13.13 -14.56
N ASN A 95 16.82 13.63 -15.60
CA ASN A 95 16.22 13.92 -16.90
C ASN A 95 15.57 12.68 -17.57
N ASP A 96 16.35 11.61 -17.77
CA ASP A 96 15.90 10.46 -18.58
C ASP A 96 15.44 9.27 -17.73
N SER A 97 15.79 9.27 -16.44
CA SER A 97 15.49 8.17 -15.51
C SER A 97 14.61 8.58 -14.33
N GLY A 98 14.22 9.86 -14.25
CA GLY A 98 13.35 10.36 -13.20
C GLY A 98 11.91 9.85 -13.30
N TYR A 99 11.11 10.28 -12.34
CA TYR A 99 9.68 10.04 -12.26
C TYR A 99 8.93 11.34 -12.41
N ASP A 100 7.81 11.30 -13.13
CA ASP A 100 6.87 12.42 -13.18
C ASP A 100 6.03 12.48 -11.91
N ILE A 101 5.74 11.31 -11.33
CA ILE A 101 4.97 11.16 -10.08
C ILE A 101 5.67 10.12 -9.21
N VAL A 102 5.91 10.48 -7.95
CA VAL A 102 6.40 9.57 -6.92
C VAL A 102 5.38 9.51 -5.80
N GLU A 103 4.93 8.31 -5.47
CA GLU A 103 4.13 8.10 -4.27
C GLU A 103 5.06 8.04 -3.06
N ILE A 104 4.99 9.06 -2.21
CA ILE A 104 5.85 9.24 -1.03
C ILE A 104 5.12 8.91 0.28
N ASP A 105 5.88 8.58 1.32
CA ASP A 105 5.35 8.60 2.69
C ASP A 105 5.35 10.04 3.20
N THR A 106 4.26 10.46 3.84
CA THR A 106 4.12 11.81 4.40
C THR A 106 5.22 12.18 5.41
N VAL A 107 5.90 11.20 6.03
CA VAL A 107 7.02 11.48 6.95
C VAL A 107 8.20 12.20 6.29
N VAL A 108 8.41 12.06 4.96
CA VAL A 108 9.48 12.76 4.22
C VAL A 108 8.99 14.01 3.48
N LEU A 109 7.68 14.31 3.52
CA LEU A 109 7.09 15.42 2.79
C LEU A 109 7.73 16.77 3.20
N GLY A 110 7.95 16.96 4.50
CA GLY A 110 8.56 18.19 5.04
C GLY A 110 9.96 18.45 4.48
N ASP A 111 10.77 17.40 4.38
CA ASP A 111 12.13 17.49 3.86
C ASP A 111 12.14 17.82 2.36
N LEU A 112 11.23 17.23 1.58
CA LEU A 112 11.08 17.54 0.16
C LEU A 112 10.65 18.99 -0.09
N VAL A 113 9.74 19.51 0.74
CA VAL A 113 9.34 20.94 0.70
C VAL A 113 10.51 21.84 1.07
N ALA A 114 11.24 21.53 2.15
CA ALA A 114 12.38 22.32 2.61
C ALA A 114 13.54 22.34 1.58
N ALA A 115 13.74 21.24 0.86
CA ALA A 115 14.72 21.13 -0.22
C ALA A 115 14.27 21.79 -1.53
N GLY A 116 13.00 22.21 -1.65
CA GLY A 116 12.46 22.79 -2.88
C GLY A 116 12.28 21.78 -4.02
N LEU A 117 12.18 20.49 -3.69
CA LEU A 117 12.04 19.40 -4.67
C LEU A 117 10.60 19.21 -5.13
N ILE A 118 9.62 19.71 -4.37
CA ILE A 118 8.20 19.70 -4.72
C ILE A 118 7.59 21.08 -4.52
N THR A 119 6.56 21.38 -5.31
CA THR A 119 5.82 22.65 -5.25
C THR A 119 4.39 22.41 -4.77
N PRO A 120 3.72 23.43 -4.20
CA PRO A 120 2.31 23.31 -3.85
C PRO A 120 1.46 22.90 -5.06
N GLN A 121 0.49 22.03 -4.82
CA GLN A 121 -0.49 21.64 -5.81
C GLN A 121 -1.40 22.84 -6.13
N THR A 122 -1.67 23.05 -7.41
CA THR A 122 -2.49 24.17 -7.91
C THR A 122 -3.77 23.71 -8.61
N TYR A 123 -3.93 22.40 -8.84
CA TYR A 123 -5.09 21.80 -9.50
C TYR A 123 -5.20 20.31 -9.13
N PRO A 124 -6.40 19.71 -8.97
CA PRO A 124 -7.74 20.33 -8.91
C PRO A 124 -8.04 20.98 -7.55
N ILE A 125 -7.05 21.02 -6.67
CA ILE A 125 -7.15 21.57 -5.33
C ILE A 125 -6.74 23.04 -5.38
N LEU A 126 -7.63 23.94 -4.93
CA LEU A 126 -7.18 25.30 -4.62
C LEU A 126 -6.08 25.16 -3.55
N PRO A 127 -4.94 25.89 -3.65
CA PRO A 127 -3.75 25.64 -2.83
C PRO A 127 -4.01 25.49 -1.32
N ASP A 128 -5.07 26.12 -0.82
CA ASP A 128 -5.43 26.20 0.59
C ASP A 128 -6.71 25.41 0.97
N GLN A 129 -7.22 24.54 0.10
CA GLN A 129 -8.48 23.82 0.34
C GLN A 129 -8.30 22.30 0.33
N ILE A 130 -8.48 21.66 1.49
CA ILE A 130 -8.66 20.21 1.54
C ILE A 130 -10.03 19.84 0.96
N PRO A 131 -10.10 18.97 -0.05
CA PRO A 131 -11.36 18.41 -0.51
C PRO A 131 -12.17 17.80 0.63
N SER A 132 -13.48 18.07 0.68
CA SER A 132 -14.33 17.65 1.80
C SER A 132 -14.53 16.13 1.90
N ASP A 133 -14.24 15.41 0.83
CA ASP A 133 -14.29 13.95 0.74
C ASP A 133 -13.01 13.28 1.24
N TRP A 134 -11.96 14.04 1.56
CA TRP A 134 -10.75 13.50 2.16
C TRP A 134 -10.95 13.23 3.64
N HIS A 135 -10.31 12.17 4.14
CA HIS A 135 -10.22 11.95 5.58
C HIS A 135 -9.42 13.11 6.22
N PRO A 136 -9.89 13.74 7.32
CA PRO A 136 -9.26 14.94 7.88
C PRO A 136 -7.78 14.76 8.20
N ALA A 137 -7.40 13.61 8.75
CA ALA A 137 -5.99 13.32 9.06
C ALA A 137 -5.12 13.22 7.81
N ALA A 138 -5.65 12.68 6.71
CA ALA A 138 -4.91 12.53 5.46
C ALA A 138 -4.71 13.90 4.78
N GLY A 139 -5.74 14.74 4.80
CA GLY A 139 -5.63 16.13 4.33
C GLY A 139 -4.62 16.94 5.14
N ALA A 140 -4.65 16.83 6.47
CA ALA A 140 -3.67 17.50 7.32
C ALA A 140 -2.23 17.02 7.08
N ALA A 141 -2.03 15.72 6.81
CA ALA A 141 -0.72 15.13 6.60
C ALA A 141 -0.02 15.61 5.31
N VAL A 142 -0.76 16.14 4.34
CA VAL A 142 -0.21 16.67 3.08
C VAL A 142 -0.13 18.20 3.04
N GLN A 143 -0.46 18.87 4.16
CA GLN A 143 -0.43 20.33 4.29
C GLN A 143 0.79 20.81 5.05
N ILE A 144 1.48 21.80 4.49
CA ILE A 144 2.59 22.51 5.13
C ILE A 144 2.37 24.01 4.93
N ASN A 145 2.34 24.77 6.02
CA ASN A 145 2.07 26.22 5.98
C ASN A 145 0.79 26.58 5.18
N GLN A 146 -0.28 25.84 5.40
CA GLN A 146 -1.60 25.97 4.75
C GLN A 146 -1.66 25.58 3.27
N ALA A 147 -0.53 25.31 2.63
CA ALA A 147 -0.48 24.84 1.25
C ALA A 147 -0.50 23.30 1.18
N VAL A 148 -1.21 22.75 0.19
CA VAL A 148 -1.27 21.31 -0.11
C VAL A 148 -0.14 20.91 -1.05
N TYR A 149 0.64 19.90 -0.70
CA TYR A 149 1.80 19.46 -1.51
C TYR A 149 1.64 18.09 -2.18
N ALA A 150 0.67 17.27 -1.74
CA ALA A 150 0.46 15.92 -2.26
C ALA A 150 -1.01 15.51 -2.25
N PHE A 151 -1.32 14.42 -2.96
CA PHE A 151 -2.63 13.76 -2.95
C PHE A 151 -2.56 12.52 -2.04
N PRO A 152 -3.37 12.45 -0.97
CA PRO A 152 -3.42 11.26 -0.13
C PRO A 152 -3.94 10.06 -0.92
N HIS A 153 -3.22 8.94 -0.87
CA HIS A 153 -3.61 7.69 -1.51
C HIS A 153 -3.92 6.59 -0.49
N LEU A 154 -3.01 6.37 0.46
CA LEU A 154 -3.12 5.33 1.48
C LEU A 154 -3.01 5.92 2.88
N MET A 155 -3.83 5.42 3.80
CA MET A 155 -3.75 5.76 5.23
C MET A 155 -3.46 4.49 6.01
N CYS A 156 -2.32 4.48 6.69
CA CYS A 156 -1.83 3.36 7.46
C CYS A 156 -1.98 3.64 8.96
N ALA A 157 -2.29 2.61 9.74
CA ALA A 157 -2.37 2.72 11.19
C ALA A 157 -1.89 1.42 11.85
N TYR A 158 -1.50 1.53 13.12
CA TYR A 158 -1.24 0.37 13.96
C TYR A 158 -2.56 -0.16 14.52
N PHE A 159 -2.73 -1.48 14.47
CA PHE A 159 -3.91 -2.14 14.99
C PHE A 159 -3.47 -3.30 15.90
N LEU A 160 -4.25 -3.51 16.97
CA LEU A 160 -4.12 -4.68 17.81
C LEU A 160 -5.09 -5.76 17.33
N PHE A 161 -4.55 -6.88 16.87
CA PHE A 161 -5.35 -8.05 16.49
C PHE A 161 -5.39 -9.04 17.64
N THR A 162 -6.57 -9.59 17.89
CA THR A 162 -6.78 -10.66 18.86
C THR A 162 -7.52 -11.81 18.19
N HIS A 163 -7.14 -13.04 18.54
CA HIS A 163 -7.82 -14.25 18.07
C HIS A 163 -8.75 -14.75 19.19
N GLY A 164 -10.04 -14.94 18.90
CA GLY A 164 -11.02 -15.38 19.88
C GLY A 164 -12.46 -15.11 19.46
N ASN A 165 -13.41 -15.54 20.29
CA ASN A 165 -14.82 -15.23 20.09
C ASN A 165 -15.01 -13.70 20.22
N PRO A 166 -15.76 -13.04 19.31
CA PRO A 166 -16.08 -11.63 19.44
C PRO A 166 -16.67 -11.22 20.81
N ALA A 167 -17.35 -12.14 21.50
CA ALA A 167 -17.88 -11.92 22.85
C ALA A 167 -16.79 -11.80 23.93
N ASP A 168 -15.59 -12.32 23.66
CA ASP A 168 -14.42 -12.24 24.54
C ASP A 168 -13.52 -11.06 24.18
N LYS A 169 -13.94 -10.19 23.24
CA LYS A 169 -13.20 -8.98 22.88
C LYS A 169 -13.05 -8.10 24.11
N ARG A 170 -11.80 -7.77 24.41
CA ARG A 170 -11.44 -6.76 25.40
C ARG A 170 -10.77 -5.60 24.68
N GLU A 171 -11.21 -4.40 25.00
CA GLU A 171 -10.54 -3.17 24.60
C GLU A 171 -9.38 -2.91 25.58
N PHE A 172 -8.23 -2.54 25.03
CA PHE A 172 -7.10 -2.04 25.80
C PHE A 172 -6.98 -0.55 25.49
N LEU A 173 -7.11 0.29 26.52
CA LEU A 173 -7.06 1.74 26.36
C LEU A 173 -5.64 2.28 26.57
N SER A 174 -4.72 1.43 27.03
CA SER A 174 -3.30 1.78 27.22
C SER A 174 -2.37 0.58 27.06
N LEU A 175 -1.09 0.88 26.84
CA LEU A 175 -0.03 -0.12 26.84
C LEU A 175 0.10 -0.82 28.20
N GLU A 176 -0.08 -0.09 29.32
CA GLU A 176 0.01 -0.68 30.66
C GLU A 176 -1.09 -1.74 30.90
N GLU A 177 -2.30 -1.49 30.42
CA GLU A 177 -3.40 -2.48 30.51
C GLU A 177 -3.11 -3.72 29.68
N LEU A 178 -2.59 -3.54 28.46
CA LEU A 178 -2.16 -4.63 27.59
C LEU A 178 -1.04 -5.43 28.23
N GLU A 179 -0.01 -4.76 28.76
CA GLU A 179 1.10 -5.39 29.47
C GLU A 179 0.62 -6.17 30.68
N ARG A 180 -0.24 -5.58 31.52
CA ARG A 180 -0.79 -6.25 32.71
C ARG A 180 -1.58 -7.50 32.33
N TYR A 181 -2.35 -7.44 31.24
CA TYR A 181 -3.09 -8.59 30.73
C TYR A 181 -2.17 -9.71 30.23
N LEU A 182 -1.20 -9.38 29.39
CA LEU A 182 -0.19 -10.34 28.90
C LEU A 182 0.70 -10.88 30.03
N ASN A 183 0.85 -10.12 31.11
CA ASN A 183 1.62 -10.49 32.30
C ASN A 183 0.87 -11.35 33.32
N ASN A 184 -0.46 -11.43 33.23
CA ASN A 184 -1.25 -12.11 34.23
C ASN A 184 -1.35 -13.61 33.93
N SER A 185 -0.67 -14.42 34.75
CA SER A 185 -0.62 -15.88 34.65
C SER A 185 -1.99 -16.55 34.66
N TYR A 186 -3.01 -15.96 35.27
CA TYR A 186 -4.38 -16.51 35.26
C TYR A 186 -4.97 -16.60 33.85
N TYR A 187 -4.69 -15.64 32.97
CA TYR A 187 -5.17 -15.65 31.58
C TYR A 187 -4.29 -16.49 30.65
N VAL A 188 -3.04 -16.73 31.04
CA VAL A 188 -2.05 -17.51 30.28
C VAL A 188 -2.26 -19.01 30.44
N TYR A 189 -2.71 -19.49 31.61
CA TYR A 189 -2.78 -20.92 31.93
C TYR A 189 -4.18 -21.54 31.93
N ASN A 190 -5.26 -20.75 31.82
CA ASN A 190 -6.64 -21.25 31.93
C ASN A 190 -7.43 -21.30 30.61
N ILE A 191 -6.78 -21.25 29.44
CA ILE A 191 -7.48 -21.51 28.17
C ILE A 191 -7.30 -23.00 27.84
N PRO A 192 -8.33 -23.86 28.01
CA PRO A 192 -8.16 -25.32 28.02
C PRO A 192 -7.70 -25.93 26.69
N ASN A 193 -7.65 -25.14 25.61
CA ASN A 193 -7.34 -25.57 24.25
C ASN A 193 -6.23 -24.76 23.55
N LEU A 194 -5.46 -23.93 24.27
CA LEU A 194 -4.29 -23.26 23.68
C LEU A 194 -3.03 -24.09 23.90
N THR A 195 -2.66 -24.88 22.88
CA THR A 195 -1.47 -25.75 22.87
C THR A 195 -0.16 -25.03 22.53
N TYR A 196 -0.13 -23.69 22.64
CA TYR A 196 1.07 -22.88 22.38
C TYR A 196 1.61 -22.37 23.72
N GLY A 197 2.84 -22.78 24.05
CA GLY A 197 3.47 -22.64 25.38
C GLY A 197 3.73 -21.20 25.88
N PRO A 198 4.60 -21.01 26.89
CA PRO A 198 4.75 -19.77 27.68
C PRO A 198 5.38 -18.58 26.92
N HIS A 199 5.52 -18.67 25.60
CA HIS A 199 6.14 -17.64 24.79
C HIS A 199 5.12 -16.65 24.26
N ARG A 200 5.19 -15.47 24.86
CA ARG A 200 4.68 -14.22 24.33
C ARG A 200 5.50 -13.87 23.09
N LEU A 201 5.02 -14.24 21.91
CA LEU A 201 5.61 -13.76 20.66
C LEU A 201 4.56 -12.93 19.91
N VAL A 202 4.71 -11.63 20.11
CA VAL A 202 4.44 -10.60 19.12
C VAL A 202 5.28 -10.96 17.90
N GLY A 203 4.64 -11.13 16.74
CA GLY A 203 5.28 -11.61 15.53
C GLY A 203 6.50 -10.77 15.10
N ASN A 204 7.30 -11.32 14.19
CA ASN A 204 8.33 -10.55 13.51
C ASN A 204 7.66 -9.38 12.75
N LEU A 205 7.72 -8.17 13.30
CA LEU A 205 7.19 -6.93 12.72
C LEU A 205 8.21 -6.23 11.80
N ASN A 206 9.27 -6.92 11.35
CA ASN A 206 10.24 -6.31 10.43
C ASN A 206 9.67 -6.04 9.02
N SER A 207 8.43 -6.42 8.75
CA SER A 207 7.69 -5.99 7.56
C SER A 207 6.48 -5.17 7.99
N SER A 208 6.39 -3.95 7.45
CA SER A 208 5.36 -2.95 7.76
C SER A 208 3.92 -3.40 7.40
N TRP A 209 3.77 -4.57 6.76
CA TRP A 209 2.51 -5.00 6.14
C TRP A 209 2.10 -6.45 6.37
N ASP A 210 2.87 -7.25 7.12
CA ASP A 210 2.56 -8.68 7.35
C ASP A 210 1.16 -8.89 7.94
N ILE A 211 0.67 -7.91 8.70
CA ILE A 211 -0.65 -7.93 9.33
C ILE A 211 -1.81 -7.73 8.33
N SER A 212 -1.67 -6.81 7.36
CA SER A 212 -2.70 -6.61 6.33
C SER A 212 -2.74 -7.80 5.38
N ALA A 213 -1.58 -8.39 5.08
CA ALA A 213 -1.47 -9.63 4.32
C ALA A 213 -2.13 -10.81 5.08
N ILE A 214 -1.90 -10.95 6.39
CA ILE A 214 -2.58 -11.95 7.24
C ILE A 214 -4.09 -11.73 7.26
N TRP A 215 -4.56 -10.47 7.35
CA TRP A 215 -6.00 -10.18 7.34
C TRP A 215 -6.65 -10.53 6.00
N ILE A 216 -6.03 -10.19 4.87
CA ILE A 216 -6.56 -10.53 3.55
C ILE A 216 -6.48 -12.04 3.28
N ASP A 217 -5.41 -12.72 3.70
CA ASP A 217 -5.31 -14.19 3.60
C ASP A 217 -6.36 -14.89 4.48
N SER A 218 -6.64 -14.35 5.67
CA SER A 218 -7.72 -14.84 6.53
C SER A 218 -9.11 -14.66 5.92
N GLN A 219 -9.33 -13.59 5.13
CA GLN A 219 -10.56 -13.43 4.34
C GLN A 219 -10.65 -14.47 3.23
N ARG A 220 -9.52 -14.82 2.60
CA ARG A 220 -9.46 -15.89 1.58
C ARG A 220 -9.90 -17.24 2.16
N ASP A 221 -9.43 -17.59 3.35
CA ASP A 221 -9.81 -18.85 4.00
C ASP A 221 -11.30 -18.91 4.39
N ILE A 222 -11.94 -17.78 4.67
CA ILE A 222 -13.38 -17.70 4.96
C ILE A 222 -14.22 -17.89 3.68
N PHE A 223 -13.78 -17.35 2.53
CA PHE A 223 -14.53 -17.44 1.28
C PHE A 223 -14.23 -18.69 0.44
N HIS A 224 -13.17 -19.44 0.77
CA HIS A 224 -12.89 -20.76 0.16
C HIS A 224 -13.33 -21.95 1.01
N SER A 225 -13.76 -21.75 2.25
CA SER A 225 -14.26 -22.82 3.15
C SER A 225 -15.78 -23.03 3.10
N THR A 226 -16.50 -22.29 2.26
CA THR A 226 -17.90 -22.55 1.95
C THR A 226 -18.02 -22.97 0.49
N PHE A 227 -17.84 -24.27 0.22
CA PHE A 227 -18.64 -25.17 -0.63
C PHE A 227 -17.94 -26.52 -0.81
#